data_AF-A0A165F9G0-F1
#
_entry.id   AF-A0A165F9G0-F1
#
_cell.length_a   1.000
_cell.length_b   1.000
_cell.length_c   1.000
_cell.angle_alpha   90.00
_cell.angle_beta   90.00
_cell.angle_gamma   90.00
#
_symmetry.space_group_name_H-M   'P 1'
#
loop_
_entity.id
_entity.type
_entity.pdbx_description
1 polymer ?
#
loop_
_entity_poly.entity_id
_entity_poly.type
_entity_poly.pdbx_seq_one_letter_code
_entity_poly.pdbx_strand_id
1 'polypeptide(L)'
;MSLPPAVRESYLLVDGQEPESSSGCSEGLFFGLTLLPLEDVLAEWSFWREVDHDPSTGANEQLRAQMRSVPPNWIRNEYSCRGWLPLVTDRAGNYVGVDLDPGEGGAYGQVIVFGRDFDTKVVLRQGEGEAGWASWLASFVEDLEGGIGYELTGQQSDGGSDGSDDNVGYEGYFFNPSGGARGHGGADGGQTLRLNGEYKGWTVLEAWADKSMRAW
;
A
#
# COMPACT_ATOMS: atom_id res chain seq x y z
N MET A 1 -6.91 14.96 -15.90
CA MET A 1 -5.72 15.45 -15.17
C MET A 1 -4.52 14.69 -15.69
N SER A 2 -3.35 15.34 -15.75
CA SER A 2 -2.08 14.67 -16.03
C SER A 2 -1.58 13.93 -14.80
N LEU A 3 -0.69 12.95 -14.98
CA LEU A 3 0.09 12.40 -13.87
C LEU A 3 1.18 13.40 -13.45
N PRO A 4 1.47 13.55 -12.15
CA PRO A 4 2.63 14.32 -11.69
C PRO A 4 3.91 13.83 -12.38
N PRO A 5 4.79 14.72 -12.87
CA PRO A 5 6.07 14.35 -13.46
C PRO A 5 6.86 13.31 -12.69
N ALA A 6 6.99 13.42 -11.36
CA ALA A 6 7.73 12.45 -10.56
C ALA A 6 7.18 11.01 -10.67
N VAL A 7 5.85 10.85 -10.74
CA VAL A 7 5.21 9.54 -10.96
C VAL A 7 5.56 9.02 -12.36
N ARG A 8 5.42 9.88 -13.37
CA ARG A 8 5.72 9.51 -14.76
C ARG A 8 7.18 9.11 -14.95
N GLU A 9 8.10 9.88 -14.38
CA GLU A 9 9.53 9.61 -14.43
C GLU A 9 9.88 8.30 -13.74
N SER A 10 9.27 8.01 -12.57
CA SER A 10 9.40 6.72 -11.89
C SER A 10 9.00 5.55 -12.79
N TYR A 11 7.84 5.64 -13.45
CA TYR A 11 7.35 4.59 -14.35
C TYR A 11 8.11 4.49 -15.68
N LEU A 12 8.76 5.57 -16.12
CA LEU A 12 9.68 5.51 -17.27
C LEU A 12 10.99 4.79 -16.96
N LEU A 13 11.35 4.68 -15.67
CA LEU A 13 12.52 3.92 -15.22
C LEU A 13 12.16 2.45 -14.99
N VAL A 14 11.07 2.19 -14.27
CA VAL A 14 10.63 0.83 -13.88
C VAL A 14 9.10 0.79 -13.83
N ASP A 15 8.50 -0.17 -14.55
CA ASP A 15 7.05 -0.38 -14.57
C ASP A 15 6.59 -1.36 -13.46
N GLY A 16 6.73 -0.92 -12.21
CA GLY A 16 6.35 -1.74 -11.05
C GLY A 16 7.23 -2.98 -10.82
N GLN A 17 6.67 -3.96 -10.12
CA GLN A 17 7.32 -5.24 -9.83
C GLN A 17 6.57 -6.39 -10.49
N GLU A 18 7.33 -7.25 -11.18
CA GLU A 18 6.84 -8.51 -11.74
C GLU A 18 6.87 -9.62 -10.68
N PRO A 19 5.71 -10.19 -10.27
CA PRO A 19 5.62 -11.22 -9.22
C PRO A 19 6.42 -12.49 -9.50
N GLU A 20 6.72 -12.74 -10.78
CA GLU A 20 7.23 -14.03 -11.28
C GLU A 20 8.73 -14.00 -11.57
N SER A 21 9.40 -12.89 -11.23
CA SER A 21 10.76 -12.61 -11.71
C SER A 21 11.85 -13.48 -11.06
N SER A 22 11.62 -14.11 -9.91
CA SER A 22 12.54 -15.13 -9.37
C SER A 22 11.96 -15.93 -8.18
N SER A 23 12.19 -17.25 -8.18
CA SER A 23 11.99 -18.11 -6.99
C SER A 23 12.88 -17.59 -5.85
N GLY A 24 12.27 -17.17 -4.75
CA GLY A 24 12.95 -16.59 -3.58
C GLY A 24 12.94 -15.06 -3.47
N CYS A 25 12.40 -14.32 -4.44
CA CYS A 25 12.27 -12.85 -4.40
C CYS A 25 10.81 -12.38 -4.60
N SER A 26 9.84 -13.18 -4.14
CA SER A 26 8.40 -12.91 -4.31
C SER A 26 7.86 -11.82 -3.40
N GLU A 27 8.73 -11.06 -2.72
CA GLU A 27 8.33 -10.05 -1.75
C GLU A 27 8.36 -8.65 -2.35
N GLY A 28 7.33 -7.87 -2.01
CA GLY A 28 7.25 -6.48 -2.43
C GLY A 28 8.43 -5.65 -1.90
N LEU A 29 8.90 -4.72 -2.73
CA LEU A 29 10.08 -3.88 -2.47
C LEU A 29 9.99 -3.12 -1.15
N PHE A 30 8.78 -2.69 -0.80
CA PHE A 30 8.50 -1.84 0.33
C PHE A 30 8.14 -2.67 1.57
N PHE A 31 9.12 -3.39 2.11
CA PHE A 31 8.94 -4.25 3.29
C PHE A 31 7.83 -5.30 3.10
N GLY A 32 7.71 -5.84 1.89
CA GLY A 32 6.65 -6.78 1.49
C GLY A 32 5.53 -6.14 0.66
N LEU A 33 5.38 -4.81 0.66
CA LEU A 33 4.39 -4.13 -0.19
C LEU A 33 4.91 -3.99 -1.64
N THR A 34 4.04 -4.24 -2.60
CA THR A 34 4.40 -4.33 -4.03
C THR A 34 4.19 -3.01 -4.74
N LEU A 35 5.19 -2.51 -5.49
CA LEU A 35 4.98 -1.44 -6.47
C LEU A 35 4.23 -2.00 -7.69
N LEU A 36 3.04 -1.47 -7.97
CA LEU A 36 2.18 -1.95 -9.04
C LEU A 36 2.71 -1.56 -10.43
N PRO A 37 2.73 -2.48 -11.41
CA PRO A 37 2.79 -2.14 -12.83
C PRO A 37 1.60 -1.25 -13.24
N LEU A 38 1.76 -0.41 -14.27
CA LEU A 38 0.72 0.54 -14.70
C LEU A 38 -0.61 -0.14 -15.08
N GLU A 39 -0.56 -1.34 -15.64
CA GLU A 39 -1.75 -2.12 -15.95
C GLU A 39 -2.53 -2.46 -14.68
N ASP A 40 -1.84 -2.89 -13.63
CA ASP A 40 -2.45 -3.20 -12.34
C ASP A 40 -2.93 -1.94 -11.62
N VAL A 41 -2.19 -0.82 -11.70
CA VAL A 41 -2.66 0.49 -11.21
C VAL A 41 -4.02 0.84 -11.82
N LEU A 42 -4.18 0.63 -13.13
CA LEU A 42 -5.43 0.89 -13.83
C LEU A 42 -6.53 -0.09 -13.42
N ALA A 43 -6.21 -1.37 -13.27
CA ALA A 43 -7.17 -2.39 -12.85
C ALA A 43 -7.70 -2.10 -11.43
N GLU A 44 -6.81 -1.86 -10.48
CA GLU A 44 -7.16 -1.50 -9.09
C GLU A 44 -7.97 -0.21 -9.04
N TRP A 45 -7.54 0.84 -9.74
CA TRP A 45 -8.28 2.10 -9.79
C TRP A 45 -9.68 1.91 -10.37
N SER A 46 -9.83 1.09 -11.41
CA SER A 46 -11.11 0.81 -12.07
C SER A 46 -12.04 0.05 -11.15
N PHE A 47 -11.55 -0.96 -10.44
CA PHE A 47 -12.29 -1.68 -9.41
C PHE A 47 -12.83 -0.72 -8.33
N TRP A 48 -12.01 0.20 -7.84
CA TRP A 48 -12.46 1.21 -6.88
C TRP A 48 -13.52 2.17 -7.42
N ARG A 49 -13.64 2.35 -8.73
CA ARG A 49 -14.77 3.09 -9.33
C ARG A 49 -16.07 2.29 -9.26
N GLU A 50 -16.01 0.97 -9.32
CA GLU A 50 -17.19 0.12 -9.11
C GLU A 50 -17.65 0.18 -7.65
N VAL A 51 -16.70 0.18 -6.71
CA VAL A 51 -16.94 0.30 -5.27
C VAL A 51 -17.63 1.62 -4.89
N ASP A 52 -17.40 2.72 -5.63
CA ASP A 52 -18.07 4.01 -5.38
C ASP A 52 -19.60 3.92 -5.32
N HIS A 53 -20.19 2.96 -6.03
CA HIS A 53 -21.63 2.80 -6.16
C HIS A 53 -22.22 1.70 -5.28
N ASP A 54 -21.39 0.95 -4.55
CA ASP A 54 -21.83 -0.12 -3.68
C ASP A 54 -22.48 0.44 -2.39
N PRO A 55 -23.78 0.16 -2.12
CA PRO A 55 -24.50 0.67 -0.95
C PRO A 55 -23.97 0.11 0.38
N SER A 56 -23.21 -0.98 0.36
CA SER A 56 -22.57 -1.53 1.55
C SER A 56 -21.24 -0.84 1.89
N THR A 57 -20.61 -0.19 0.91
CA THR A 57 -19.29 0.43 1.04
C THR A 57 -19.28 1.88 0.51
N GLY A 58 -18.88 2.13 -0.74
CA GLY A 58 -18.63 3.48 -1.26
C GLY A 58 -19.84 4.42 -1.27
N ALA A 59 -21.06 3.89 -1.44
CA ALA A 59 -22.30 4.68 -1.37
C ALA A 59 -22.95 4.66 0.03
N ASN A 60 -22.34 4.03 1.02
CA ASN A 60 -22.86 3.96 2.38
C ASN A 60 -22.61 5.27 3.15
N GLU A 61 -23.67 6.02 3.45
CA GLU A 61 -23.58 7.32 4.15
C GLU A 61 -22.98 7.21 5.56
N GLN A 62 -23.24 6.11 6.27
CA GLN A 62 -22.75 5.90 7.64
C GLN A 62 -21.24 5.62 7.66
N LEU A 63 -20.76 4.85 6.66
CA LEU A 63 -19.33 4.63 6.46
C LEU A 63 -18.64 5.93 6.06
N ARG A 64 -19.18 6.65 5.07
CA ARG A 64 -18.63 7.94 4.62
C ARG A 64 -18.53 8.96 5.75
N ALA A 65 -19.51 9.01 6.65
CA ALA A 65 -19.49 9.91 7.81
C ALA A 65 -18.36 9.61 8.82
N GLN A 66 -17.79 8.41 8.81
CA GLN A 66 -16.68 8.00 9.66
C GLN A 66 -15.31 8.26 9.03
N MET A 67 -15.26 8.59 7.74
CA MET A 67 -14.01 8.83 7.03
C MET A 67 -13.32 10.09 7.55
N ARG A 68 -12.00 9.99 7.74
CA ARG A 68 -11.19 11.07 8.30
C ARG A 68 -9.91 11.26 7.49
N SER A 69 -9.28 12.39 7.72
CA SER A 69 -7.98 12.74 7.16
C SER A 69 -7.03 13.20 8.27
N VAL A 70 -5.77 12.79 8.16
CA VAL A 70 -4.64 13.35 8.90
C VAL A 70 -3.59 13.87 7.92
N PRO A 71 -3.25 15.18 7.96
CA PRO A 71 -3.86 16.22 8.79
C PRO A 71 -5.32 16.50 8.41
N PRO A 72 -6.14 17.07 9.33
CA PRO A 72 -7.53 17.37 9.02
C PRO A 72 -7.69 18.23 7.76
N ASN A 73 -8.63 17.85 6.89
CA ASN A 73 -8.95 18.51 5.61
C ASN A 73 -7.88 18.45 4.52
N TRP A 74 -6.81 17.66 4.69
CA TRP A 74 -5.79 17.50 3.64
C TRP A 74 -6.18 16.46 2.59
N ILE A 75 -6.90 15.44 3.01
CA ILE A 75 -7.45 14.38 2.17
C ILE A 75 -8.97 14.46 2.28
N ARG A 76 -9.69 14.16 1.19
CA ARG A 76 -11.15 14.14 1.22
C ARG A 76 -11.64 13.04 2.17
N ASN A 77 -12.64 13.35 2.99
CA ASN A 77 -13.28 12.38 3.90
C ASN A 77 -14.23 11.46 3.11
N GLU A 78 -13.65 10.61 2.28
CA GLU A 78 -14.38 9.66 1.43
C GLU A 78 -13.86 8.24 1.65
N TYR A 79 -14.70 7.24 1.37
CA TYR A 79 -14.25 5.85 1.41
C TYR A 79 -13.26 5.59 0.28
N SER A 80 -13.59 6.10 -0.90
CA SER A 80 -12.80 6.06 -2.14
C SER A 80 -12.89 7.40 -2.86
N CYS A 81 -11.86 7.78 -3.63
CA CYS A 81 -11.87 8.98 -4.46
C CYS A 81 -11.24 8.71 -5.83
N ARG A 82 -11.85 9.28 -6.89
CA ARG A 82 -11.36 9.15 -8.27
C ARG A 82 -9.95 9.72 -8.45
N GLY A 83 -9.58 10.70 -7.64
CA GLY A 83 -8.27 11.32 -7.64
C GLY A 83 -7.18 10.50 -6.92
N TRP A 84 -7.51 9.42 -6.22
CA TRP A 84 -6.51 8.61 -5.51
C TRP A 84 -5.99 7.52 -6.43
N LEU A 85 -4.69 7.60 -6.75
CA LEU A 85 -4.01 6.68 -7.65
C LEU A 85 -3.22 5.64 -6.81
N PRO A 86 -3.62 4.36 -6.78
CA PRO A 86 -2.91 3.33 -6.01
C PRO A 86 -1.61 2.97 -6.71
N LEU A 87 -0.46 3.10 -6.03
CA LEU A 87 0.85 2.79 -6.63
C LEU A 87 1.55 1.62 -5.92
N VAL A 88 1.38 1.50 -4.61
CA VAL A 88 1.95 0.42 -3.80
C VAL A 88 0.83 -0.28 -3.07
N THR A 89 0.83 -1.61 -3.04
CA THR A 89 -0.26 -2.40 -2.43
C THR A 89 0.26 -3.45 -1.43
N ASP A 90 -0.56 -3.72 -0.43
CA ASP A 90 -0.44 -4.91 0.43
C ASP A 90 -1.13 -6.15 -0.17
N ARG A 91 -1.78 -6.03 -1.34
CA ARG A 91 -2.64 -7.03 -2.00
C ARG A 91 -3.87 -7.46 -1.19
N ALA A 92 -4.21 -6.71 -0.14
CA ALA A 92 -5.38 -6.92 0.71
C ALA A 92 -6.40 -5.77 0.62
N GLY A 93 -6.21 -4.85 -0.34
CA GLY A 93 -7.09 -3.72 -0.60
C GLY A 93 -6.64 -2.42 0.06
N ASN A 94 -5.38 -2.33 0.51
CA ASN A 94 -4.79 -1.11 1.04
C ASN A 94 -3.57 -0.67 0.22
N TYR A 95 -3.36 0.64 0.19
CA TYR A 95 -2.42 1.24 -0.75
C TYR A 95 -1.65 2.41 -0.13
N VAL A 96 -0.42 2.59 -0.62
CA VAL A 96 0.19 3.91 -0.73
C VAL A 96 -0.01 4.39 -2.15
N GLY A 97 -0.35 5.66 -2.30
CA GLY A 97 -0.54 6.24 -3.61
C GLY A 97 -0.53 7.74 -3.61
N VAL A 98 -0.88 8.32 -4.75
CA VAL A 98 -0.81 9.76 -4.97
C VAL A 98 -2.22 10.33 -5.06
N ASP A 99 -2.45 11.41 -4.33
CA ASP A 99 -3.69 12.15 -4.31
C ASP A 99 -3.68 13.28 -5.34
N LEU A 100 -4.54 13.15 -6.36
CA LEU A 100 -4.73 14.10 -7.46
C LEU A 100 -5.96 15.00 -7.24
N ASP A 101 -6.68 14.83 -6.14
CA ASP A 101 -7.88 15.58 -5.79
C ASP A 101 -7.94 15.83 -4.27
N PRO A 102 -6.96 16.57 -3.72
CA PRO A 102 -6.81 16.76 -2.28
C PRO A 102 -7.95 17.58 -1.67
N GLY A 103 -8.05 17.52 -0.34
CA GLY A 103 -8.89 18.44 0.42
C GLY A 103 -8.33 19.87 0.44
N GLU A 104 -9.08 20.81 1.01
CA GLU A 104 -8.72 22.25 1.04
C GLU A 104 -7.37 22.55 1.69
N GLY A 105 -6.93 21.73 2.65
CA GLY A 105 -5.63 21.88 3.30
C GLY A 105 -4.49 21.14 2.62
N GLY A 106 -4.80 20.26 1.67
CA GLY A 106 -3.83 19.36 1.05
C GLY A 106 -3.18 19.95 -0.19
N ALA A 107 -2.28 19.16 -0.77
CA ALA A 107 -1.56 19.54 -1.98
C ALA A 107 -1.73 18.47 -3.06
N TYR A 108 -1.92 18.91 -4.31
CA TYR A 108 -1.95 18.00 -5.46
C TYR A 108 -0.62 17.25 -5.54
N GLY A 109 -0.68 15.93 -5.71
CA GLY A 109 0.52 15.09 -5.77
C GLY A 109 1.06 14.67 -4.40
N GLN A 110 0.35 14.96 -3.29
CA GLN A 110 0.71 14.41 -1.98
C GLN A 110 0.60 12.89 -1.96
N VAL A 111 1.45 12.24 -1.16
CA VAL A 111 1.47 10.78 -1.00
C VAL A 111 0.66 10.41 0.23
N ILE A 112 -0.27 9.48 0.08
CA ILE A 112 -1.27 9.12 1.08
C ILE A 112 -1.35 7.60 1.28
N VAL A 113 -1.74 7.18 2.50
CA VAL A 113 -2.27 5.84 2.77
C VAL A 113 -3.79 5.88 2.69
N PHE A 114 -4.36 4.93 1.97
CA PHE A 114 -5.80 4.74 1.82
C PHE A 114 -6.12 3.28 1.49
N GLY A 115 -7.39 2.90 1.54
CA GLY A 115 -7.82 1.56 1.20
C GLY A 115 -8.99 1.09 2.05
N ARG A 116 -9.27 -0.20 1.92
CA ARG A 116 -10.39 -0.89 2.56
C ARG A 116 -10.39 -0.71 4.08
N ASP A 117 -9.21 -0.80 4.69
CA ASP A 117 -9.01 -0.85 6.14
C ASP A 117 -8.54 0.50 6.72
N PHE A 118 -8.46 1.54 5.89
CA PHE A 118 -8.03 2.90 6.30
C PHE A 118 -9.19 3.88 6.28
N ASP A 119 -10.02 3.86 7.33
CA ASP A 119 -11.09 4.87 7.52
C ASP A 119 -10.51 6.28 7.72
N THR A 120 -9.38 6.36 8.42
CA THR A 120 -8.56 7.56 8.52
C THR A 120 -7.44 7.49 7.49
N LYS A 121 -7.53 8.31 6.46
CA LYS A 121 -6.48 8.45 5.45
C LYS A 121 -5.38 9.34 6.02
N VAL A 122 -4.13 9.03 5.71
CA VAL A 122 -2.97 9.74 6.27
C VAL A 122 -2.06 10.21 5.15
N VAL A 123 -1.68 11.49 5.18
CA VAL A 123 -0.63 12.03 4.31
C VAL A 123 0.71 11.53 4.80
N LEU A 124 1.41 10.72 4.00
CA LEU A 124 2.78 10.28 4.28
C LEU A 124 3.82 11.32 3.87
N ARG A 125 3.56 12.02 2.76
CA ARG A 125 4.44 13.08 2.26
C ARG A 125 3.63 14.17 1.61
N GLN A 126 3.92 15.41 1.98
CA GLN A 126 3.29 16.57 1.35
C GLN A 126 3.66 16.61 -0.14
N GLY A 127 2.72 17.02 -0.98
CA GLY A 127 3.02 17.39 -2.35
C GLY A 127 3.82 18.69 -2.33
N GLU A 128 5.16 18.62 -2.36
CA GLU A 128 6.01 19.78 -2.64
C GLU A 128 5.89 20.11 -4.13
N GLY A 129 4.72 20.64 -4.52
CA GLY A 129 4.30 20.68 -5.92
C GLY A 129 4.17 19.28 -6.49
N GLU A 130 4.77 19.05 -7.66
CA GLU A 130 4.67 17.79 -8.40
C GLU A 130 5.70 16.72 -7.97
N ALA A 131 6.53 17.01 -6.96
CA ALA A 131 7.64 16.16 -6.53
C ALA A 131 7.32 15.19 -5.37
N GLY A 132 6.10 15.21 -4.82
CA GLY A 132 5.74 14.46 -3.61
C GLY A 132 6.12 12.97 -3.67
N TRP A 133 5.89 12.31 -4.81
CA TRP A 133 6.28 10.92 -5.04
C TRP A 133 7.79 10.69 -4.96
N ALA A 134 8.58 11.55 -5.62
CA ALA A 134 10.04 11.45 -5.60
C ALA A 134 10.59 11.68 -4.18
N SER A 135 10.07 12.67 -3.45
CA SER A 135 10.47 12.93 -2.06
C SER A 135 10.11 11.78 -1.12
N TRP A 136 8.97 11.11 -1.35
CA TRP A 136 8.59 9.92 -0.58
C TRP A 136 9.52 8.74 -0.86
N LEU A 137 9.83 8.46 -2.14
CA LEU A 137 10.82 7.44 -2.51
C LEU A 137 12.20 7.73 -1.92
N ALA A 138 12.64 8.99 -1.94
CA ALA A 138 13.91 9.41 -1.32
C ALA A 138 13.92 9.12 0.19
N SER A 139 12.84 9.42 0.90
CA SER A 139 12.74 9.12 2.34
C SER A 139 12.81 7.62 2.65
N PHE A 140 12.26 6.77 1.77
CA PHE A 140 12.39 5.32 1.89
C PHE A 140 13.85 4.87 1.71
N VAL A 141 14.57 5.44 0.74
CA VAL A 141 16.01 5.18 0.56
C VAL A 141 16.83 5.64 1.76
N GLU A 142 16.53 6.81 2.32
CA GLU A 142 17.20 7.32 3.53
C GLU A 142 16.98 6.38 4.74
N ASP A 143 15.76 5.88 4.94
CA ASP A 143 15.46 4.89 5.99
C ASP A 143 16.27 3.59 5.75
N LEU A 144 16.41 3.13 4.50
CA LEU A 144 17.24 1.97 4.14
C LEU A 144 18.73 2.22 4.42
N GLU A 145 19.30 3.31 3.93
CA GLU A 145 20.72 3.64 4.13
C GLU A 145 21.07 3.86 5.60
N GLY A 146 20.12 4.38 6.38
CA GLY A 146 20.25 4.56 7.84
C GLY A 146 20.06 3.29 8.66
N GLY A 147 19.61 2.17 8.07
CA GLY A 147 19.23 0.96 8.80
C GLY A 147 18.04 1.19 9.75
N ILE A 148 17.16 2.12 9.43
CA ILE A 148 16.07 2.57 10.29
C ILE A 148 14.81 1.75 10.02
N GLY A 149 14.24 1.19 11.07
CA GLY A 149 12.89 0.64 11.03
C GLY A 149 12.77 -0.76 10.41
N TYR A 150 13.88 -1.40 10.01
CA TYR A 150 13.83 -2.75 9.45
C TYR A 150 14.95 -3.69 9.92
N GLU A 151 14.67 -4.99 9.93
CA GLU A 151 15.62 -6.08 10.10
C GLU A 151 15.56 -7.04 8.90
N LEU A 152 16.72 -7.51 8.46
CA LEU A 152 16.82 -8.60 7.49
C LEU A 152 16.69 -9.92 8.25
N THR A 153 15.56 -10.61 8.10
CA THR A 153 15.41 -11.95 8.67
C THR A 153 16.06 -12.96 7.73
N GLY A 154 17.17 -13.56 8.13
CA GLY A 154 17.77 -14.72 7.45
C GLY A 154 17.07 -16.04 7.84
N GLN A 155 17.40 -17.14 7.14
CA GLN A 155 16.95 -18.49 7.47
C GLN A 155 17.10 -18.74 8.97
N GLN A 156 15.97 -18.80 9.70
CA GLN A 156 15.97 -19.42 11.02
C GLN A 156 16.31 -20.89 10.81
N SER A 157 17.47 -21.32 11.31
CA SER A 157 17.73 -22.74 11.53
C SER A 157 16.67 -23.24 12.50
N ASP A 158 15.87 -24.21 12.06
CA ASP A 158 14.82 -24.90 12.81
C ASP A 158 15.14 -25.02 14.32
N GLY A 159 14.33 -24.34 15.14
CA GLY A 159 14.56 -24.32 16.58
C GLY A 159 13.53 -23.53 17.35
N GLY A 160 12.23 -23.73 17.10
CA GLY A 160 11.18 -23.13 17.93
C GLY A 160 9.80 -23.25 17.34
N SER A 161 9.17 -24.41 17.50
CA SER A 161 7.72 -24.56 17.38
C SER A 161 7.05 -23.69 18.43
N ASP A 162 6.45 -22.58 18.03
CA ASP A 162 5.34 -21.99 18.79
C ASP A 162 4.17 -21.76 17.84
N GLY A 163 3.05 -22.40 18.19
CA GLY A 163 1.92 -22.61 17.32
C GLY A 163 0.91 -21.47 17.40
N SER A 164 0.44 -21.04 16.23
CA SER A 164 -0.94 -20.60 16.02
C SER A 164 -1.25 -20.69 14.53
N ASP A 165 -1.82 -21.83 14.13
CA ASP A 165 -2.50 -22.00 12.84
C ASP A 165 -3.86 -21.30 12.91
N ASP A 166 -3.90 -20.01 12.55
CA ASP A 166 -5.14 -19.36 12.14
C ASP A 166 -5.20 -19.35 10.61
N ASN A 167 -5.41 -20.54 10.05
CA ASN A 167 -5.72 -20.74 8.63
C ASN A 167 -7.14 -20.25 8.33
N VAL A 168 -7.31 -18.93 8.21
CA VAL A 168 -8.50 -18.34 7.60
C VAL A 168 -8.32 -18.43 6.09
N GLY A 169 -8.96 -19.44 5.49
CA GLY A 169 -8.95 -19.68 4.06
C GLY A 169 -9.42 -18.45 3.28
N TYR A 170 -8.54 -17.91 2.44
CA TYR A 170 -8.83 -16.87 1.48
C TYR A 170 -9.35 -17.49 0.18
N GLU A 171 -10.63 -17.28 -0.13
CA GLU A 171 -11.13 -17.38 -1.50
C GLU A 171 -10.76 -16.07 -2.22
N GLY A 172 -9.81 -16.15 -3.15
CA GLY A 172 -9.56 -15.07 -4.09
C GLY A 172 -10.82 -14.82 -4.92
N TYR A 173 -11.12 -13.54 -5.15
CA TYR A 173 -12.22 -13.06 -5.98
C TYR A 173 -12.11 -13.44 -7.48
N PHE A 174 -11.11 -14.25 -7.86
CA PHE A 174 -11.09 -14.91 -9.15
C PHE A 174 -12.11 -16.05 -9.19
N PHE A 175 -13.37 -15.71 -9.50
CA PHE A 175 -14.35 -16.69 -9.95
C PHE A 175 -13.94 -17.21 -11.32
N ASN A 176 -13.07 -18.23 -11.36
CA ASN A 176 -12.73 -18.95 -12.58
C ASN A 176 -13.71 -20.13 -12.75
N PRO A 177 -14.62 -20.13 -13.74
CA PRO A 177 -15.56 -21.23 -13.95
C PRO A 177 -14.90 -22.47 -14.59
N SER A 178 -13.57 -22.61 -14.51
CA SER A 178 -12.83 -23.71 -15.11
C SER A 178 -11.60 -24.09 -14.30
N GLY A 179 -11.77 -25.04 -13.38
CA GLY A 179 -10.75 -26.03 -13.03
C GLY A 179 -9.60 -25.60 -12.11
N GLY A 180 -9.76 -25.91 -10.82
CA GLY A 180 -8.72 -26.41 -9.89
C GLY A 180 -7.37 -25.70 -9.81
N ALA A 181 -7.19 -24.85 -8.80
CA ALA A 181 -5.86 -24.46 -8.33
C ALA A 181 -5.57 -25.13 -6.97
N ARG A 182 -4.60 -26.05 -6.98
CA ARG A 182 -3.97 -26.61 -5.78
C ARG A 182 -3.23 -25.50 -5.05
N GLY A 183 -3.42 -25.43 -3.73
CA GLY A 183 -2.65 -24.54 -2.87
C GLY A 183 -1.16 -24.80 -3.02
N HIS A 184 -0.42 -23.75 -3.34
CA HIS A 184 1.04 -23.78 -3.32
C HIS A 184 1.50 -23.12 -2.02
N GLY A 185 1.59 -23.93 -0.97
CA GLY A 185 2.48 -23.63 0.15
C GLY A 185 3.91 -23.71 -0.39
N GLY A 186 4.50 -22.56 -0.67
CA GLY A 186 5.91 -22.41 -0.98
C GLY A 186 6.62 -21.86 0.26
N ALA A 187 7.19 -22.76 1.05
CA ALA A 187 8.24 -22.38 1.99
C ALA A 187 9.48 -22.03 1.17
N ASP A 188 9.70 -20.75 0.88
CA ASP A 188 10.91 -20.28 0.23
C ASP A 188 11.71 -19.44 1.22
N GLY A 189 12.87 -19.94 1.61
CA GLY A 189 13.76 -19.37 2.63
C GLY A 189 14.52 -18.13 2.16
N GLY A 190 13.81 -17.18 1.56
CA GLY A 190 14.32 -15.87 1.16
C GLY A 190 14.58 -14.97 2.38
N GLN A 191 15.49 -14.01 2.22
CA GLN A 191 15.68 -12.95 3.22
C GLN A 191 14.56 -11.93 3.07
N THR A 192 13.76 -11.76 4.12
CA THR A 192 12.68 -10.77 4.16
C THR A 192 13.09 -9.53 4.92
N LEU A 193 12.75 -8.35 4.38
CA LEU A 193 12.81 -7.10 5.11
C LEU A 193 11.57 -6.98 6.00
N ARG A 194 11.74 -7.00 7.32
CA ARG A 194 10.64 -6.84 8.29
C ARG A 194 10.82 -5.60 9.13
N LEU A 195 9.73 -5.00 9.58
CA LEU A 195 9.80 -3.89 10.52
C LEU A 195 10.43 -4.31 11.86
N ASN A 196 11.22 -3.42 12.46
CA ASN A 196 11.87 -3.64 13.75
C ASN A 196 11.49 -2.54 14.78
N GLY A 197 12.09 -2.60 15.97
CA GLY A 197 11.89 -1.58 17.00
C GLY A 197 10.45 -1.52 17.51
N GLU A 198 9.90 -0.31 17.64
CA GLU A 198 8.52 -0.10 18.14
C GLU A 198 7.43 -0.61 17.18
N TYR A 199 7.76 -0.76 15.89
CA TYR A 199 6.86 -1.25 14.86
C TYR A 199 7.04 -2.74 14.55
N LYS A 200 7.81 -3.46 15.38
CA LYS A 200 7.96 -4.92 15.22
C LYS A 200 6.58 -5.60 15.35
N GLY A 201 6.19 -6.33 14.31
CA GLY A 201 4.91 -7.05 14.26
C GLY A 201 3.72 -6.22 13.75
N TRP A 202 3.90 -4.94 13.42
CA TRP A 202 2.89 -4.11 12.78
C TRP A 202 2.83 -4.39 11.28
N THR A 203 1.70 -4.07 10.64
CA THR A 203 1.68 -3.97 9.18
C THR A 203 2.46 -2.72 8.73
N VAL A 204 3.03 -2.77 7.54
CA VAL A 204 3.86 -1.67 7.00
C VAL A 204 3.05 -0.39 6.85
N LEU A 205 1.81 -0.50 6.36
CA LEU A 205 0.94 0.66 6.14
C LEU A 205 0.51 1.31 7.46
N GLU A 206 0.16 0.51 8.49
CA GLU A 206 -0.17 1.06 9.82
C GLU A 206 1.03 1.73 10.47
N ALA A 207 2.23 1.14 10.37
CA ALA A 207 3.45 1.72 10.90
C ALA A 207 3.79 3.06 10.23
N TRP A 208 3.68 3.14 8.90
CA TRP A 208 3.90 4.39 8.17
C TRP A 208 2.83 5.44 8.46
N ALA A 209 1.58 5.02 8.59
CA ALA A 209 0.49 5.91 8.99
C ALA A 209 0.75 6.47 10.40
N ASP A 210 1.07 5.63 11.40
CA ASP A 210 1.36 6.06 12.77
C ASP A 210 2.61 6.97 12.83
N LYS A 211 3.71 6.61 12.15
CA LYS A 211 4.93 7.44 12.06
C LYS A 211 4.59 8.84 11.52
N SER A 212 3.76 8.91 10.48
CA SER A 212 3.33 10.20 9.92
C SER A 212 2.39 10.95 10.87
N MET A 213 1.39 10.28 11.45
CA MET A 213 0.45 10.89 12.42
C MET A 213 1.18 11.54 13.61
N ARG A 214 2.29 10.96 14.08
CA ARG A 214 3.12 11.51 15.16
C ARG A 214 3.99 12.70 14.75
N ALA A 215 4.20 12.91 13.46
CA ALA A 215 5.03 13.98 12.92
C ALA A 215 4.26 15.30 12.68
N TRP A 216 2.92 15.26 12.79
CA TRP A 216 2.02 16.41 12.64
C TRP A 216 1.64 17.01 14.01
#